data_AF-A0A5M8QLP7-F1
#
_entry.id   AF-A0A5M8QLP7-F1
#
_cell.length_a   1.000
_cell.length_b   1.000
_cell.length_c   1.000
_cell.angle_alpha   90.00
_cell.angle_beta   90.00
_cell.angle_gamma   90.00
#
_symmetry.space_group_name_H-M   'P 1'
#
loop_
_entity.id
_entity.type
_entity.pdbx_description
1 polymer ?
#
loop_
_entity_poly.entity_id
_entity_poly.type
_entity_poly.pdbx_seq_one_letter_code
_entity_poly.pdbx_strand_id
1 'polypeptide(L)'
;MIKNYIRIAIRNLRINKSYFLLNVLGLSMGMCGAVLIFLFLQFHLKTDRHQPDFDRIYRVVLDMMLDEGIQRGTDSSVPLAMSLSQDYPQIEQAGLIRKLPDATLSSVQENGVHRFIEKDKIAFANQDFMDMFAFEWLEKSGPAIMKEPYHIVISERQAEKYFGKKTQRA
;
A
#
# COMPACT_ATOMS: atom_id res chain seq x y z
N MET A 1 -1.88 -22.69 48.68
CA MET A 1 -0.93 -21.67 49.17
C MET A 1 -0.88 -20.41 48.31
N ILE A 2 -0.85 -20.50 46.97
CA ILE A 2 -0.93 -19.35 46.02
C ILE A 2 -2.04 -18.34 46.34
N LYS A 3 -3.24 -18.81 46.72
CA LYS A 3 -4.37 -17.95 47.12
C LYS A 3 -4.02 -17.00 48.28
N ASN A 4 -3.18 -17.44 49.22
CA ASN A 4 -2.79 -16.61 50.36
C ASN A 4 -1.72 -15.58 49.96
N TYR A 5 -0.75 -15.97 49.12
CA TYR A 5 0.26 -15.04 48.58
C TYR A 5 -0.37 -13.94 47.72
N ILE A 6 -1.32 -14.28 46.84
CA ILE A 6 -2.07 -13.30 46.04
C ILE A 6 -2.86 -12.34 46.94
N ARG A 7 -3.51 -12.85 48.00
CA ARG A 7 -4.27 -12.02 48.95
C ARG A 7 -3.38 -11.03 49.70
N ILE A 8 -2.19 -11.46 50.12
CA ILE A 8 -1.20 -10.60 50.79
C ILE A 8 -0.66 -9.55 49.83
N ALA A 9 -0.33 -9.94 48.59
CA ALA A 9 0.13 -9.02 47.55
C ALA A 9 -0.90 -7.91 47.28
N ILE A 10 -2.17 -8.26 47.03
CA ILE A 10 -3.25 -7.29 46.78
C ILE A 10 -3.44 -6.32 47.96
N ARG A 11 -3.31 -6.81 49.21
CA ARG A 11 -3.40 -5.95 50.40
C ARG A 11 -2.24 -4.95 50.45
N ASN A 12 -1.02 -5.40 50.16
CA ASN A 12 0.15 -4.52 50.11
C ASN A 12 0.07 -3.48 48.98
N LEU A 13 -0.47 -3.85 47.82
CA LEU A 13 -0.71 -2.92 46.71
C LEU A 13 -1.72 -1.82 47.08
N ARG A 14 -2.74 -2.14 47.88
CA ARG A 14 -3.75 -1.17 48.36
C ARG A 14 -3.25 -0.25 49.47
N ILE A 15 -2.22 -0.64 50.23
CA ILE A 15 -1.63 0.20 51.28
C ILE A 15 -0.65 1.20 50.65
N ASN A 16 0.18 0.75 49.71
CA ASN A 16 1.21 1.56 49.06
C ASN A 16 0.79 2.06 47.66
N LYS A 17 -0.42 2.63 47.55
CA LYS A 17 -1.06 2.95 46.25
C LYS A 17 -0.23 3.89 45.38
N SER A 18 0.34 4.96 45.95
CA SER A 18 1.08 5.96 45.17
C SER A 18 2.37 5.39 44.57
N TYR A 19 3.12 4.62 45.35
CA TYR A 19 4.35 3.97 44.90
C TYR A 19 4.05 2.90 43.85
N PHE A 20 3.02 2.08 44.07
CA PHE A 20 2.57 1.11 43.07
C PHE A 20 2.14 1.78 41.77
N LEU A 21 1.34 2.84 41.84
CA LEU A 21 0.86 3.57 40.68
C LEU A 21 2.01 4.17 39.87
N LEU A 22 2.98 4.80 40.54
CA LEU A 22 4.14 5.39 39.87
C LEU A 22 4.96 4.33 39.11
N ASN A 23 5.21 3.17 39.74
CA ASN A 23 5.94 2.07 39.10
C ASN A 23 5.17 1.46 37.93
N VAL A 24 3.86 1.23 38.09
CA VAL A 24 3.03 0.67 37.02
C VAL A 24 2.92 1.65 35.86
N LEU A 25 2.74 2.95 36.12
CA LEU A 25 2.67 3.96 35.07
C LEU A 25 4.00 4.07 34.33
N GLY A 26 5.12 4.13 35.03
CA GLY A 26 6.44 4.17 34.41
C GLY A 26 6.72 2.95 33.52
N LEU A 27 6.46 1.75 34.05
CA LEU A 27 6.63 0.51 33.30
C LEU A 27 5.68 0.44 32.10
N SER A 28 4.41 0.80 32.29
CA SER A 28 3.39 0.78 31.23
C SER A 28 3.71 1.77 30.13
N MET A 29 4.21 2.97 30.47
CA MET A 29 4.61 3.97 29.49
C MET A 29 5.81 3.49 28.66
N GLY A 30 6.81 2.88 29.32
CA GLY A 30 7.96 2.28 28.63
C GLY A 30 7.55 1.14 27.69
N MET A 31 6.70 0.23 28.16
CA MET A 31 6.17 -0.86 27.33
C MET A 31 5.32 -0.33 26.16
N CYS A 32 4.47 0.66 26.39
CA CYS A 32 3.65 1.28 25.35
C CYS A 32 4.53 1.90 24.26
N GLY A 33 5.55 2.69 24.65
CA GLY A 33 6.50 3.27 23.70
C GLY A 33 7.23 2.22 22.87
N ALA A 34 7.73 1.15 23.51
CA ALA A 34 8.41 0.05 22.82
C ALA A 34 7.48 -0.67 21.83
N VAL A 35 6.24 -0.94 22.20
CA VAL A 35 5.24 -1.58 21.32
C VAL A 35 4.88 -0.67 20.15
N LEU A 36 4.71 0.63 20.37
CA LEU A 36 4.42 1.57 19.28
C LEU A 36 5.55 1.65 18.26
N ILE A 37 6.81 1.72 18.73
CA ILE A 37 7.98 1.71 17.84
C ILE A 37 8.07 0.38 17.10
N PHE A 38 7.85 -0.75 17.79
CA PHE A 38 7.85 -2.08 17.16
C PHE A 38 6.79 -2.18 16.05
N LEU A 39 5.55 -1.76 16.32
CA LEU A 39 4.48 -1.77 15.32
C LEU A 39 4.78 -0.83 14.16
N PHE A 40 5.33 0.35 14.43
CA PHE A 40 5.75 1.30 13.40
C PHE A 40 6.82 0.70 12.47
N LEU A 41 7.85 0.06 13.04
CA LEU A 41 8.90 -0.62 12.27
C LEU A 41 8.34 -1.82 11.51
N GLN A 42 7.50 -2.63 12.15
CA GLN A 42 6.88 -3.79 11.50
C GLN A 42 6.05 -3.37 10.29
N PHE A 43 5.29 -2.27 10.39
CA PHE A 43 4.52 -1.73 9.28
C PHE A 43 5.42 -1.31 8.11
N HIS A 44 6.47 -0.54 8.37
CA HIS A 44 7.38 -0.05 7.33
C HIS A 44 8.20 -1.19 6.70
N LEU A 45 8.67 -2.16 7.49
CA LEU A 45 9.45 -3.28 6.99
C LEU A 45 8.61 -4.29 6.20
N LYS A 46 7.29 -4.34 6.41
CA LYS A 46 6.36 -5.16 5.62
C LYS A 46 5.84 -4.43 4.39
N THR A 47 6.09 -3.13 4.24
CA THR A 47 5.71 -2.39 3.04
C THR A 47 6.39 -3.04 1.84
N ASP A 48 5.64 -3.27 0.77
CA ASP A 48 6.05 -3.92 -0.48
C ASP A 48 6.42 -5.42 -0.41
N ARG A 49 6.58 -6.01 0.78
CA ARG A 49 6.92 -7.45 0.95
C ARG A 49 5.72 -8.42 0.91
N HIS A 50 4.53 -7.92 0.61
CA HIS A 50 3.31 -8.73 0.54
C HIS A 50 3.12 -9.38 -0.84
N GLN A 51 3.95 -9.02 -1.81
CA GLN A 51 3.92 -9.56 -3.17
C GLN A 51 4.67 -10.90 -3.23
N PRO A 52 4.17 -11.92 -3.94
CA PRO A 52 4.80 -13.24 -4.00
C PRO A 52 6.28 -13.23 -4.42
N ASP A 53 6.62 -12.38 -5.38
CA ASP A 53 7.96 -12.23 -5.95
C ASP A 53 8.65 -10.91 -5.53
N PHE A 54 8.38 -10.42 -4.32
CA PHE A 54 8.87 -9.10 -3.86
C PHE A 54 10.40 -8.94 -3.95
N ASP A 55 11.16 -10.04 -3.86
CA ASP A 55 12.62 -10.08 -3.94
C ASP A 55 13.15 -10.07 -5.38
N ARG A 56 12.26 -10.24 -6.37
CA ARG A 56 12.57 -10.30 -7.81
C ARG A 56 11.95 -9.15 -8.61
N ILE A 57 11.15 -8.30 -7.96
CA ILE A 57 10.53 -7.12 -8.58
C ILE A 57 11.42 -5.90 -8.35
N TYR A 58 11.85 -5.27 -9.45
CA TYR A 58 12.68 -4.07 -9.41
C TYR A 58 12.03 -2.92 -10.15
N ARG A 59 12.20 -1.70 -9.65
CA ARG A 59 11.83 -0.47 -10.35
C ARG A 59 13.05 0.12 -11.02
N VAL A 60 12.99 0.31 -12.34
CA VAL A 60 14.02 1.05 -13.06
C VAL A 60 13.79 2.55 -12.86
N VAL A 61 14.84 3.24 -12.46
CA VAL A 61 14.89 4.69 -12.21
C VAL A 61 15.97 5.32 -13.07
N LEU A 62 15.88 6.62 -13.30
CA LEU A 62 16.82 7.35 -14.16
C LEU A 62 17.73 8.25 -13.33
N ASP A 63 19.03 8.01 -13.39
CA ASP A 63 20.04 8.95 -12.88
C ASP A 63 20.48 9.87 -14.02
N MET A 64 20.07 11.14 -13.97
CA MET A 64 20.45 12.17 -14.93
C MET A 64 21.77 12.81 -14.48
N MET A 65 22.81 12.63 -15.28
CA MET A 65 24.13 13.24 -15.06
C MET A 65 24.11 14.65 -15.65
N LEU A 66 24.00 15.68 -14.79
CA LEU A 66 24.09 17.08 -15.18
C LEU A 66 25.42 17.67 -14.70
N ASP A 67 25.83 18.81 -15.27
CA ASP A 67 27.05 19.53 -14.87
C ASP A 67 27.01 19.94 -13.37
N GLU A 68 25.80 20.16 -12.83
CA GLU A 68 25.55 20.53 -11.43
C GLU A 68 25.51 19.32 -10.49
N GLY A 69 25.60 18.10 -11.01
CA GLY A 69 25.57 16.84 -10.26
C GLY A 69 24.55 15.83 -10.78
N ILE A 70 24.37 14.76 -10.00
CA ILE A 70 23.45 13.66 -10.35
C ILE A 70 22.04 14.00 -9.85
N GLN A 71 21.10 14.17 -10.77
CA GLN A 71 19.68 14.25 -10.46
C GLN A 71 19.02 12.87 -10.61
N ARG A 72 18.46 12.36 -9.52
CA ARG A 72 17.76 11.07 -9.52
C ARG A 72 16.27 11.27 -9.80
N GLY A 73 15.82 10.83 -10.97
CA GLY A 73 14.42 10.76 -11.35
C GLY A 73 13.81 9.40 -11.00
N THR A 74 12.56 9.39 -10.56
CA THR A 74 11.83 8.14 -10.30
C THR A 74 11.21 7.54 -11.56
N ASP A 75 11.25 8.29 -12.67
CA ASP A 75 10.63 7.92 -13.92
C ASP A 75 11.67 7.40 -14.91
N SER A 76 11.19 6.66 -15.90
CA SER A 76 12.01 6.14 -16.99
C SER A 76 11.28 6.31 -18.33
N SER A 77 11.98 6.06 -19.43
CA SER A 77 11.40 6.15 -20.76
C SER A 77 10.31 5.09 -20.95
N VAL A 78 9.18 5.48 -21.54
CA VAL A 78 8.06 4.57 -21.85
C VAL A 78 8.48 3.32 -22.64
N PRO A 79 9.34 3.39 -23.67
CA PRO A 79 9.74 2.20 -24.43
C PRO A 79 10.70 1.27 -23.68
N LEU A 80 11.18 1.65 -22.48
CA LEU A 80 12.16 0.85 -21.75
C LEU A 80 11.62 -0.54 -21.43
N ALA A 81 10.38 -0.65 -20.95
CA ALA A 81 9.80 -1.95 -20.61
C ALA A 81 9.78 -2.91 -21.81
N MET A 82 9.44 -2.40 -23.00
CA MET A 82 9.45 -3.17 -24.24
C MET A 82 10.86 -3.61 -24.63
N SER A 83 11.84 -2.71 -24.51
CA SER A 83 13.25 -2.99 -24.84
C SER A 83 13.83 -4.04 -23.89
N LEU A 84 13.51 -3.94 -22.59
CA LEU A 84 13.93 -4.89 -21.57
C LEU A 84 13.43 -6.31 -21.87
N SER A 85 12.13 -6.45 -22.19
CA SER A 85 11.55 -7.76 -22.55
C SER A 85 12.12 -8.35 -23.84
N GLN A 86 12.53 -7.52 -24.80
CA GLN A 86 13.05 -7.98 -26.10
C GLN A 86 14.54 -8.34 -26.06
N ASP A 87 15.34 -7.51 -25.41
CA ASP A 87 16.80 -7.59 -25.46
C ASP A 87 17.39 -8.48 -24.34
N TYR A 88 16.65 -8.71 -23.25
CA TYR A 88 17.13 -9.42 -22.06
C TYR A 88 16.24 -10.62 -21.71
N PRO A 89 16.54 -11.83 -22.22
CA PRO A 89 15.74 -13.03 -21.96
C PRO A 89 15.64 -13.46 -20.49
N GLN A 90 16.51 -12.92 -19.62
CA GLN A 90 16.48 -13.19 -18.18
C GLN A 90 15.36 -12.41 -17.46
N ILE A 91 14.78 -11.40 -18.10
CA ILE A 91 13.66 -10.63 -17.57
C ILE A 91 12.36 -11.36 -17.91
N GLU A 92 11.76 -11.99 -16.91
CA GLU A 92 10.50 -12.74 -17.09
C GLU A 92 9.32 -11.83 -17.46
N GLN A 93 9.27 -10.62 -16.89
CA GLN A 93 8.21 -9.65 -17.15
C GLN A 93 8.69 -8.21 -16.94
N ALA A 94 8.28 -7.30 -17.84
CA ALA A 94 8.54 -5.88 -17.72
C ALA A 94 7.25 -5.06 -17.82
N GLY A 95 6.75 -4.62 -16.67
CA GLY A 95 5.59 -3.75 -16.56
C GLY A 95 5.93 -2.27 -16.73
N LEU A 96 4.95 -1.51 -17.22
CA LEU A 96 4.99 -0.05 -17.29
C LEU A 96 3.90 0.53 -16.41
N ILE A 97 4.27 1.52 -15.60
CA ILE A 97 3.32 2.39 -14.89
C ILE A 97 3.71 3.85 -15.10
N ARG A 98 2.72 4.68 -15.42
CA ARG A 98 2.85 6.14 -15.54
C ARG A 98 1.80 6.83 -14.70
N LYS A 99 2.22 7.51 -13.64
CA LYS A 99 1.31 8.27 -12.78
C LYS A 99 0.84 9.56 -13.45
N LEU A 100 -0.42 9.91 -13.20
CA LEU A 100 -1.01 11.19 -13.56
C LEU A 100 -1.12 12.02 -12.26
N PRO A 101 -0.36 13.13 -12.13
CA PRO A 101 -0.31 13.90 -10.89
C PRO A 101 -1.66 14.49 -10.50
N ASP A 102 -2.32 15.15 -11.45
CA ASP A 102 -3.63 15.76 -11.26
C ASP A 102 -4.54 15.34 -12.41
N ALA A 103 -5.68 14.73 -12.06
CA ALA A 103 -6.66 14.30 -13.04
C ALA A 103 -8.08 14.54 -12.54
N THR A 104 -8.95 14.97 -13.45
CA THR A 104 -10.39 15.10 -13.19
C THR A 104 -11.11 13.93 -13.84
N LEU A 105 -11.75 13.10 -13.02
CA LEU A 105 -12.61 12.02 -13.48
C LEU A 105 -14.06 12.49 -13.51
N SER A 106 -14.79 12.06 -14.53
CA SER A 106 -16.23 12.27 -14.62
C SER A 106 -16.92 10.91 -14.61
N SER A 107 -17.74 10.62 -13.60
CA SER A 107 -18.61 9.45 -13.60
C SER A 107 -19.98 9.85 -14.15
N VAL A 108 -20.44 9.16 -15.19
CA VAL A 108 -21.80 9.29 -15.70
C VAL A 108 -22.69 8.36 -14.89
N GLN A 109 -23.68 8.92 -14.19
CA GLN A 109 -24.67 8.18 -13.42
C GLN A 109 -26.07 8.55 -13.92
N GLU A 110 -27.09 7.81 -13.49
CA GLU A 110 -28.50 8.09 -13.86
C GLU A 110 -28.92 9.53 -13.49
N ASN A 111 -28.38 10.07 -12.38
CA ASN A 111 -28.68 11.41 -11.88
C ASN A 111 -27.80 12.52 -12.49
N GLY A 112 -26.98 12.20 -13.49
CA GLY A 112 -26.11 13.15 -14.19
C GLY A 112 -24.62 12.85 -14.06
N VAL A 113 -23.80 13.85 -14.39
CA VAL A 113 -22.34 13.73 -14.42
C VAL A 113 -21.74 14.27 -13.13
N HIS A 114 -21.06 13.40 -12.37
CA HIS A 114 -20.32 13.78 -11.17
C HIS A 114 -18.83 13.88 -11.48
N ARG A 115 -18.18 14.97 -11.03
CA ARG A 115 -16.76 15.22 -11.25
C ARG A 115 -15.96 15.05 -9.97
N PHE A 116 -14.83 14.36 -10.08
CA PHE A 116 -13.91 14.10 -8.98
C PHE A 116 -12.51 14.56 -9.36
N ILE A 117 -11.89 15.34 -8.49
CA ILE A 117 -10.48 15.70 -8.61
C ILE A 117 -9.69 14.65 -7.84
N GLU A 118 -8.83 13.92 -8.53
CA GLU A 118 -7.91 12.97 -7.93
C GLU A 118 -6.48 13.48 -8.07
N LYS A 119 -5.77 13.45 -6.95
CA LYS A 119 -4.34 13.77 -6.86
C LYS A 119 -3.55 12.49 -6.64
N ASP A 120 -2.58 12.22 -7.49
CA ASP A 120 -1.63 11.10 -7.42
C ASP A 120 -2.25 9.69 -7.30
N LYS A 121 -3.49 9.52 -7.76
CA LYS A 121 -4.24 8.25 -7.65
C LYS A 121 -4.57 7.60 -8.97
N ILE A 122 -4.24 8.25 -10.08
CA ILE A 122 -4.49 7.74 -11.42
C ILE A 122 -3.14 7.37 -12.02
N ALA A 123 -3.10 6.20 -12.66
CA ALA A 123 -1.95 5.78 -13.42
C ALA A 123 -2.41 5.03 -14.68
N PHE A 124 -1.63 5.16 -15.74
CA PHE A 124 -1.68 4.24 -16.86
C PHE A 124 -0.75 3.07 -16.56
N ALA A 125 -1.25 1.86 -16.80
CA ALA A 125 -0.48 0.63 -16.65
C ALA A 125 -0.80 -0.31 -17.80
N ASN A 126 0.18 -1.13 -18.18
CA ASN A 126 -0.05 -2.22 -19.13
C ASN A 126 -0.47 -3.51 -18.41
N GLN A 127 -0.81 -4.54 -19.18
CA GLN A 127 -1.16 -5.85 -18.62
C GLN A 127 0.01 -6.46 -17.85
N ASP A 128 1.25 -6.34 -18.34
CA ASP A 128 2.41 -6.90 -17.64
C ASP A 128 2.58 -6.34 -16.24
N PHE A 129 2.34 -5.05 -16.04
CA PHE A 129 2.33 -4.46 -14.71
C PHE A 129 1.27 -5.11 -13.80
N MET A 130 0.08 -5.44 -14.32
CA MET A 130 -0.97 -6.08 -13.53
C MET A 130 -0.65 -7.54 -13.19
N ASP A 131 0.04 -8.25 -14.08
CA ASP A 131 0.41 -9.66 -13.88
C ASP A 131 1.61 -9.81 -12.92
N MET A 132 2.47 -8.79 -12.80
CA MET A 132 3.59 -8.77 -11.85
C MET A 132 3.20 -8.69 -10.37
N PHE A 133 1.97 -8.25 -10.07
CA PHE A 133 1.50 -8.05 -8.69
C PHE A 133 0.27 -8.90 -8.39
N ALA A 134 0.20 -9.42 -7.16
CA ALA A 134 -0.92 -10.21 -6.67
C ALA A 134 -2.10 -9.31 -6.28
N PHE A 135 -2.85 -8.84 -7.26
CA PHE A 135 -4.11 -8.13 -7.04
C PHE A 135 -5.25 -9.11 -6.77
N GLU A 136 -6.06 -8.82 -5.74
CA GLU A 136 -7.33 -9.52 -5.50
C GLU A 136 -8.43 -8.90 -6.38
N TRP A 137 -8.97 -9.68 -7.30
CA TRP A 137 -10.02 -9.25 -8.22
C TRP A 137 -11.39 -9.60 -7.66
N LEU A 138 -12.23 -8.58 -7.45
CA LEU A 138 -13.60 -8.76 -6.99
C LEU A 138 -14.55 -9.18 -8.13
N GLU A 139 -14.25 -8.74 -9.35
CA GLU A 139 -15.01 -9.06 -10.57
C GLU A 139 -14.36 -10.20 -11.33
N LYS A 140 -15.19 -11.04 -11.98
CA LYS A 140 -14.73 -12.25 -12.70
C LYS A 140 -13.84 -11.96 -13.92
N SER A 141 -13.80 -10.71 -14.39
CA SER A 141 -13.04 -10.31 -15.59
C SER A 141 -11.51 -10.39 -15.42
N GLY A 142 -11.02 -10.30 -14.17
CA GLY A 142 -9.59 -10.44 -13.85
C GLY A 142 -8.65 -9.47 -14.59
N PRO A 143 -7.35 -9.77 -14.69
CA PRO A 143 -6.36 -8.90 -15.35
C PRO A 143 -6.50 -8.87 -16.87
N ALA A 144 -7.19 -9.84 -17.48
CA ALA A 144 -7.36 -9.95 -18.93
C ALA A 144 -8.08 -8.75 -19.56
N ILE A 145 -8.86 -8.00 -18.77
CA ILE A 145 -9.54 -6.77 -19.20
C ILE A 145 -8.56 -5.68 -19.68
N MET A 146 -7.30 -5.75 -19.23
CA MET A 146 -6.26 -4.78 -19.58
C MET A 146 -5.60 -5.06 -20.95
N LYS A 147 -6.00 -6.13 -21.65
CA LYS A 147 -5.58 -6.41 -23.03
C LYS A 147 -6.17 -5.43 -24.04
N GLU A 148 -7.37 -4.95 -23.75
CA GLU A 148 -8.09 -4.03 -24.62
C GLU A 148 -7.88 -2.58 -24.17
N PRO A 149 -7.68 -1.64 -25.11
CA PRO A 149 -7.54 -0.24 -24.77
C PRO A 149 -8.83 0.31 -24.12
N TYR A 150 -8.70 1.44 -23.42
CA TYR A 150 -9.82 2.18 -22.81
C TYR A 150 -10.57 1.49 -21.66
N HIS A 151 -9.94 0.50 -21.03
CA HIS A 151 -10.44 -0.09 -19.79
C HIS A 151 -9.83 0.61 -18.57
N ILE A 152 -10.62 0.69 -17.49
CA ILE A 152 -10.19 1.29 -16.21
C ILE A 152 -10.41 0.25 -15.13
N VAL A 153 -9.37 0.01 -14.35
CA VAL A 153 -9.43 -0.80 -13.13
C VAL A 153 -9.46 0.15 -11.94
N ILE A 154 -10.46 -0.02 -11.08
CA ILE A 154 -10.62 0.78 -9.87
C ILE A 154 -10.70 -0.13 -8.64
N SER A 155 -10.09 0.30 -7.54
CA SER A 155 -10.25 -0.39 -6.25
C SER A 155 -11.71 -0.30 -5.77
N GLU A 156 -12.15 -1.26 -4.94
CA GLU A 156 -13.47 -1.25 -4.29
C GLU A 156 -13.83 0.13 -3.70
N ARG A 157 -12.92 0.71 -2.91
CA ARG A 157 -13.11 2.04 -2.30
C ARG A 157 -13.33 3.16 -3.32
N GLN A 158 -12.70 3.07 -4.49
CA GLN A 158 -12.90 4.04 -5.58
C GLN A 158 -14.24 3.81 -6.28
N ALA A 159 -14.62 2.55 -6.50
CA ALA A 159 -15.94 2.21 -7.02
C ALA A 159 -17.04 2.73 -6.10
N GLU A 160 -16.93 2.53 -4.78
CA GLU A 160 -17.87 3.08 -3.80
C GLU A 160 -17.90 4.62 -3.82
N LYS A 161 -16.74 5.27 -3.96
CA LYS A 161 -16.66 6.74 -4.07
C LYS A 161 -17.36 7.27 -5.32
N TYR A 162 -17.15 6.62 -6.46
CA TYR A 162 -17.63 7.13 -7.76
C TYR A 162 -19.04 6.71 -8.11
N PHE A 163 -19.50 5.56 -7.61
CA PHE A 163 -20.79 4.98 -8.00
C PHE A 163 -21.70 4.66 -6.79
N GLY A 164 -21.24 4.93 -5.57
CA GLY A 164 -21.93 4.54 -4.35
C GLY A 164 -21.75 3.05 -4.03
N LYS A 165 -22.25 2.64 -2.86
CA LYS A 165 -22.19 1.25 -2.44
C LYS A 165 -23.24 0.43 -3.19
N LYS A 166 -22.82 -0.40 -4.14
CA LYS A 166 -23.72 -1.37 -4.78
C LYS A 166 -23.99 -2.51 -3.79
N THR A 167 -25.17 -2.49 -3.17
CA THR A 167 -25.72 -3.67 -2.50
C THR A 167 -26.19 -4.67 -3.55
N GLN A 168 -25.27 -5.35 -4.25
CA GLN A 168 -25.59 -6.55 -5.02
C GLN A 168 -24.29 -7.26 -5.42
N ARG A 169 -23.90 -8.25 -4.61
CA ARG A 169 -23.16 -9.41 -5.08
C ARG A 169 -24.15 -10.25 -5.90
N ALA A 170 -23.89 -10.42 -7.18
CA ALA A 170 -24.50 -11.45 -8.01
C ALA A 170 -23.39 -12.23 -8.71
#